data_AF-A0A8T5IQ15-F1
#
_entry.id   AF-A0A8T5IQ15-F1
#
_cell.length_a   1.000
_cell.length_b   1.000
_cell.length_c   1.000
_cell.angle_alpha   90.00
_cell.angle_beta   90.00
_cell.angle_gamma   90.00
#
_symmetry.space_group_name_H-M   'P 1'
#
loop_
_entity.id
_entity.type
_entity.pdbx_description
1 polymer ?
#
loop_
_entity_poly.entity_id
_entity_poly.type
_entity_poly.pdbx_seq_one_letter_code
_entity_poly.pdbx_strand_id
1 'polypeptide(L)'
;MNRSRYLAKYLRGKGYSTKWGGVEPFEKPEWKWNPVSQDKVDWAEVIIIVRKRVGKLFKNKFKTKGKKVIVFDVSDSQRLAPEEFRNLSFDEFQKKWTRPQLRKAIKPFLPLGK
;
A
#
# COMPACT_ATOMS: atom_id res chain seq x y z
N MET A 1 -10.89 2.44 -4.40
CA MET A 1 -9.80 1.50 -4.79
C MET A 1 -8.76 1.43 -3.68
N ASN A 2 -8.28 0.24 -3.30
CA ASN A 2 -7.30 0.05 -2.21
C ASN A 2 -5.91 0.62 -2.58
N ARG A 3 -5.27 1.37 -1.67
CA ARG A 3 -3.92 1.97 -1.84
C ARG A 3 -2.85 0.95 -2.27
N SER A 4 -2.81 -0.22 -1.63
CA SER A 4 -1.83 -1.28 -1.96
C SER A 4 -2.06 -1.82 -3.37
N ARG A 5 -3.33 -1.99 -3.78
CA ARG A 5 -3.68 -2.43 -5.14
C ARG A 5 -3.29 -1.38 -6.19
N TYR A 6 -3.51 -0.10 -5.92
CA TYR A 6 -3.06 0.97 -6.81
C TYR A 6 -1.54 0.99 -6.94
N LEU A 7 -0.82 0.97 -5.82
CA LEU A 7 0.64 1.04 -5.84
C LEU A 7 1.26 -0.17 -6.56
N ALA A 8 0.72 -1.37 -6.36
CA ALA A 8 1.14 -2.56 -7.10
C ALA A 8 0.95 -2.38 -8.61
N LYS A 9 -0.21 -1.89 -9.07
CA LYS A 9 -0.43 -1.59 -10.49
C LYS A 9 0.55 -0.54 -11.04
N TYR A 10 0.81 0.52 -10.27
CA TYR A 10 1.75 1.56 -10.65
C TYR A 10 3.17 1.03 -10.80
N LEU A 11 3.64 0.21 -9.86
CA LEU A 11 4.96 -0.41 -9.91
C LEU A 11 5.05 -1.47 -11.03
N ARG A 12 3.97 -2.20 -11.30
CA ARG A 12 3.90 -3.09 -12.48
C ARG A 12 4.08 -2.34 -13.79
N GLY A 13 3.48 -1.16 -13.93
CA GLY A 13 3.71 -0.27 -15.07
C GLY A 13 5.14 0.26 -15.18
N LYS A 14 5.98 0.08 -14.14
CA LYS A 14 7.41 0.39 -14.13
C LYS A 14 8.31 -0.84 -14.34
N GLY A 15 7.74 -1.99 -14.68
CA GLY A 15 8.48 -3.22 -14.96
C GLY A 15 8.64 -4.17 -13.76
N TYR A 16 8.12 -3.85 -12.58
CA TYR A 16 8.20 -4.73 -11.42
C TYR A 16 7.15 -5.84 -11.47
N SER A 17 7.50 -7.07 -11.07
CA SER A 17 6.49 -8.07 -10.72
C SER A 17 5.89 -7.73 -9.35
N THR A 18 4.56 -7.66 -9.25
CA THR A 18 3.90 -7.19 -8.03
C THR A 18 2.72 -8.06 -7.63
N LYS A 19 2.66 -8.39 -6.34
CA LYS A 19 1.48 -8.92 -5.64
C LYS A 19 0.99 -7.89 -4.61
N TRP A 20 -0.29 -7.94 -4.24
CA TRP A 20 -0.86 -7.08 -3.20
C TRP A 20 -1.77 -7.91 -2.28
N GLY A 21 -2.05 -7.39 -1.09
CA GLY A 21 -2.99 -7.98 -0.15
C GLY A 21 -3.19 -7.12 1.10
N GLY A 22 -4.17 -7.49 1.91
CA GLY A 22 -4.42 -6.93 3.24
C GLY A 22 -3.85 -7.82 4.33
N VAL A 23 -3.37 -7.21 5.42
CA VAL A 23 -2.96 -7.94 6.63
C VAL A 23 -4.16 -8.18 7.55
N GLU A 24 -5.05 -7.19 7.61
CA GLU A 24 -6.31 -7.20 8.36
C GLU A 24 -7.48 -7.52 7.41
N PRO A 25 -8.54 -8.21 7.88
CA PRO A 25 -9.79 -8.38 7.14
C PRO A 25 -10.46 -7.03 6.88
N PHE A 26 -11.34 -7.00 5.86
CA PHE A 26 -12.25 -5.87 5.70
C PHE A 26 -13.28 -5.89 6.84
N GLU A 27 -13.74 -4.71 7.28
CA GLU A 27 -14.85 -4.59 8.24
C GLU A 27 -16.16 -5.12 7.65
N LYS A 28 -16.27 -5.20 6.31
CA LYS A 28 -17.45 -5.70 5.59
C LYS A 28 -17.19 -7.09 4.99
N PRO A 29 -17.92 -8.14 5.42
CA PRO A 29 -17.73 -9.52 4.95
C PRO A 29 -18.00 -9.69 3.45
N GLU A 30 -18.89 -8.88 2.87
CA GLU A 30 -19.23 -8.90 1.44
C GLU A 30 -18.07 -8.50 0.50
N TRP A 31 -16.97 -7.95 1.04
CA TRP A 31 -15.84 -7.52 0.23
C TRP A 31 -14.87 -8.69 0.06
N LYS A 32 -14.62 -9.10 -1.20
CA LYS A 32 -13.61 -10.12 -1.53
C LYS A 32 -12.25 -9.72 -0.95
N TRP A 33 -11.93 -10.27 0.20
CA TRP A 33 -10.68 -10.03 0.91
C TRP A 33 -9.56 -10.78 0.21
N ASN A 34 -8.44 -10.08 -0.02
CA ASN A 34 -7.23 -10.67 -0.58
C ASN A 34 -6.15 -10.65 0.50
N PRO A 35 -6.14 -11.63 1.42
CA PRO A 35 -5.15 -11.67 2.49
C PRO A 35 -3.73 -11.85 1.94
N VAL A 36 -2.76 -11.27 2.64
CA VAL A 36 -1.36 -11.64 2.47
C VAL A 36 -1.15 -13.02 3.12
N SER A 37 -0.47 -13.92 2.40
CA SER A 37 0.01 -15.21 2.90
C SER A 37 1.53 -15.18 3.06
N GLN A 38 2.09 -16.10 3.83
CA GLN A 38 3.54 -16.21 4.00
C GLN A 38 4.24 -16.46 2.65
N ASP A 39 3.68 -17.27 1.75
CA ASP A 39 4.26 -17.51 0.41
C ASP A 39 4.41 -16.23 -0.42
N LYS A 40 3.48 -15.27 -0.27
CA LYS A 40 3.60 -13.96 -0.93
C LYS A 40 4.75 -13.13 -0.34
N VAL A 41 4.99 -13.26 0.97
CA VAL A 41 6.09 -12.61 1.69
C VAL A 41 7.43 -13.23 1.29
N ASP A 42 7.48 -14.56 1.21
CA ASP A 42 8.69 -15.31 0.85
C ASP A 42 9.08 -15.08 -0.62
N TRP A 43 8.08 -15.00 -1.51
CA TRP A 43 8.28 -14.64 -2.91
C TRP A 43 8.82 -13.21 -3.10
N ALA A 44 8.48 -12.28 -2.21
CA ALA A 44 8.83 -10.88 -2.38
C ALA A 44 10.30 -10.60 -2.01
N GLU A 45 11.00 -9.86 -2.86
CA GLU A 45 12.32 -9.29 -2.54
C GLU A 45 12.18 -8.02 -1.69
N VAL A 46 11.19 -7.19 -2.03
CA VAL A 46 10.85 -5.95 -1.34
C VAL A 46 9.40 -5.96 -0.91
N ILE A 47 9.15 -5.65 0.36
CA ILE A 47 7.81 -5.56 0.95
C ILE A 47 7.51 -4.09 1.20
N ILE A 48 6.39 -3.59 0.66
CA ILE A 48 5.96 -2.20 0.85
C ILE A 48 4.68 -2.17 1.69
N ILE A 49 4.71 -1.42 2.78
CA ILE A 49 3.58 -1.22 3.69
C ILE A 49 3.20 0.26 3.69
N VAL A 50 1.98 0.56 3.25
CA VAL A 50 1.47 1.93 3.02
C VAL A 50 0.76 2.55 4.23
N ARG A 51 0.74 1.85 5.36
CA ARG A 51 0.19 2.29 6.65
C ARG A 51 1.10 1.87 7.78
N LYS A 52 1.63 2.83 8.56
CA LYS A 52 2.56 2.54 9.67
C LYS A 52 1.98 1.56 10.68
N ARG A 53 0.71 1.72 11.08
CA ARG A 53 0.04 0.82 12.05
C ARG A 53 0.03 -0.65 11.60
N VAL A 54 -0.12 -0.88 10.29
CA VAL A 54 -0.14 -2.23 9.70
C VAL A 54 1.24 -2.86 9.72
N GLY A 55 2.31 -2.06 9.76
CA GLY A 55 3.68 -2.55 9.79
C GLY A 55 4.00 -3.43 11.00
N LYS A 56 3.48 -3.06 12.19
CA LYS A 56 3.67 -3.86 13.42
C LYS A 56 2.92 -5.20 13.32
N LEU A 57 1.67 -5.16 12.88
CA LEU A 57 0.86 -6.37 12.68
C LEU A 57 1.48 -7.31 11.66
N PHE A 58 2.01 -6.77 10.56
CA PHE A 58 2.68 -7.54 9.53
C PHE A 58 3.90 -8.29 10.08
N LYS A 59 4.77 -7.60 10.83
CA LYS A 59 5.97 -8.22 11.43
C LYS A 59 5.64 -9.30 12.46
N ASN A 60 4.53 -9.15 13.19
CA ASN A 60 4.09 -10.17 14.14
C ASN A 60 3.50 -11.41 13.45
N LYS A 61 2.87 -11.23 12.29
CA LYS A 61 2.17 -12.30 11.58
C LYS A 61 3.05 -13.09 10.62
N PHE A 62 4.08 -12.47 10.05
CA PHE A 62 4.89 -13.06 8.98
C PHE A 62 6.38 -13.09 9.32
N LYS A 63 7.09 -14.10 8.82
CA LYS A 63 8.55 -14.16 8.87
C LYS A 63 9.12 -13.20 7.83
N THR A 64 9.92 -12.22 8.25
CA THR A 64 10.49 -11.18 7.38
C THR A 64 12.01 -11.10 7.45
N LYS A 65 12.68 -12.11 8.02
CA LYS A 65 14.15 -12.11 8.18
C LYS A 65 14.83 -12.03 6.81
N GLY A 66 15.76 -11.11 6.65
CA GLY A 66 16.48 -10.88 5.38
C GLY A 66 15.66 -10.17 4.29
N LYS A 67 14.41 -9.78 4.55
CA LYS A 67 13.58 -9.05 3.57
C LYS A 67 13.72 -7.54 3.71
N LYS A 68 13.80 -6.82 2.59
CA LYS A 68 13.75 -5.35 2.59
C LYS A 68 12.31 -4.90 2.81
N VAL A 69 12.03 -4.27 3.95
CA VAL A 69 10.70 -3.74 4.28
C VAL A 69 10.71 -2.22 4.24
N ILE A 70 9.91 -1.65 3.33
CA ILE A 70 9.69 -0.21 3.19
C ILE A 70 8.33 0.12 3.82
N VAL A 71 8.32 1.06 4.76
CA VAL A 71 7.10 1.51 5.42
C VAL A 71 6.96 3.01 5.25
N PHE A 72 5.84 3.44 4.71
CA PHE A 72 5.44 4.84 4.70
C PHE A 72 3.94 4.96 4.95
N ASP A 73 3.51 6.14 5.35
CA ASP A 73 2.11 6.38 5.69
C ASP A 73 1.49 7.34 4.67
N VAL A 74 0.47 6.87 3.96
CA VAL A 74 -0.34 7.73 3.08
C VAL A 74 -1.79 7.60 3.48
N SER A 75 -2.33 8.70 3.98
CA SER A 75 -3.73 8.80 4.36
C SER A 75 -4.65 8.75 3.14
N ASP A 76 -5.77 8.06 3.30
CA ASP A 76 -6.92 8.04 2.39
C ASP A 76 -8.14 8.73 3.01
N SER A 77 -7.95 9.43 4.14
CA SER A 77 -8.99 10.20 4.81
C SER A 77 -9.01 11.64 4.29
N GLN A 78 -10.16 12.06 3.74
CA GLN A 78 -10.41 13.44 3.34
C GLN A 78 -10.25 14.42 4.51
N ARG A 79 -10.65 14.02 5.72
CA ARG A 79 -10.53 14.85 6.93
C ARG A 79 -9.09 15.25 7.26
N LEU A 80 -8.12 14.42 6.85
CA LEU A 80 -6.69 14.64 7.09
C LEU A 80 -5.99 15.31 5.90
N ALA A 81 -6.71 15.63 4.84
CA ALA A 81 -6.17 16.31 3.67
C ALA A 81 -6.29 17.85 3.79
N PRO A 82 -5.52 18.61 3.00
CA PRO A 82 -5.72 20.05 2.83
C PRO A 82 -7.16 20.36 2.42
N GLU A 83 -7.62 21.55 2.79
CA GLU A 83 -9.01 21.98 2.69
C GLU A 83 -9.58 21.86 1.28
N GLU A 84 -8.78 22.24 0.27
CA GLU A 84 -9.11 22.15 -1.16
C GLU A 84 -9.49 20.74 -1.65
N PHE A 85 -9.14 19.68 -0.90
CA PHE A 85 -9.45 18.29 -1.23
C PHE A 85 -10.59 17.69 -0.39
N ARG A 86 -11.10 18.39 0.62
CA ARG A 86 -12.04 17.83 1.61
C ARG A 86 -13.44 17.58 1.05
N ASN A 87 -13.88 18.38 0.08
CA ASN A 87 -15.23 18.34 -0.50
C ASN A 87 -15.30 17.61 -1.85
N LEU A 88 -14.23 16.92 -2.23
CA LEU A 88 -14.21 16.13 -3.46
C LEU A 88 -15.04 14.86 -3.30
N SER A 89 -15.55 14.32 -4.41
CA SER A 89 -16.02 12.94 -4.40
C SER A 89 -14.88 11.98 -4.03
N PHE A 90 -15.20 10.81 -3.50
CA PHE A 90 -14.17 9.83 -3.10
C PHE A 90 -13.21 9.50 -4.26
N ASP A 91 -13.74 9.34 -5.47
CA ASP A 91 -12.95 9.01 -6.65
C ASP A 91 -12.03 10.16 -7.10
N GLU A 92 -12.52 11.39 -7.05
CA GLU A 92 -11.69 12.58 -7.31
C GLU A 92 -10.63 12.76 -6.25
N PHE A 93 -10.97 12.58 -4.97
CA PHE A 93 -10.01 12.63 -3.89
C PHE A 93 -8.89 11.61 -4.05
N GLN A 94 -9.24 10.37 -4.41
CA GLN A 94 -8.24 9.34 -4.71
C GLN A 94 -7.34 9.74 -5.88
N LYS A 95 -7.91 10.31 -6.96
CA LYS A 95 -7.16 10.72 -8.15
C LYS A 95 -6.26 11.94 -7.90
N LYS A 96 -6.77 12.98 -7.24
CA LYS A 96 -6.12 14.28 -7.06
C LYS A 96 -5.20 14.33 -5.83
N TRP A 97 -5.48 13.54 -4.78
CA TRP A 97 -4.69 13.55 -3.55
C TRP A 97 -3.99 12.22 -3.26
N THR A 98 -4.73 11.14 -2.96
CA THR A 98 -4.14 9.90 -2.42
C THR A 98 -3.13 9.25 -3.39
N ARG A 99 -3.48 9.11 -4.68
CA ARG A 99 -2.61 8.46 -5.67
C ARG A 99 -1.31 9.25 -5.94
N PRO A 100 -1.34 10.59 -6.10
CA PRO A 100 -0.12 11.41 -6.13
C PRO A 100 0.76 11.23 -4.89
N GLN A 101 0.19 11.24 -3.69
CA GLN A 101 0.96 11.05 -2.45
C GLN A 101 1.61 9.67 -2.40
N LEU A 102 0.93 8.59 -2.83
CA LEU A 102 1.53 7.26 -2.94
C LEU A 102 2.74 7.24 -3.90
N ARG A 103 2.63 7.91 -5.05
CA ARG A 103 3.74 8.01 -6.02
C ARG A 103 4.91 8.83 -5.46
N LYS A 104 4.62 9.92 -4.75
CA LYS A 104 5.63 10.76 -4.10
C LYS A 104 6.36 9.97 -3.00
N ALA A 105 5.62 9.23 -2.18
CA ALA A 105 6.16 8.47 -1.07
C ALA A 105 7.09 7.32 -1.52
N ILE A 106 6.77 6.62 -2.61
CA ILE A 106 7.62 5.52 -3.10
C ILE A 106 8.86 6.01 -3.88
N LYS A 107 8.81 7.22 -4.45
CA LYS A 107 9.85 7.74 -5.36
C LYS A 107 11.29 7.65 -4.79
N PRO A 108 11.56 8.01 -3.52
CA PRO A 108 12.92 7.95 -2.97
C PRO A 108 13.49 6.54 -2.84
N PHE A 109 12.65 5.51 -2.94
CA PHE A 109 13.06 4.11 -2.82
C PHE A 109 13.27 3.43 -4.18
N LEU A 110 13.01 4.13 -5.29
CA LEU A 110 13.21 3.59 -6.63
C LEU A 110 14.68 3.78 -7.08
N PRO A 111 15.28 2.83 -7.80
CA PRO A 111 14.72 1.52 -8.16
C PRO A 111 14.59 0.57 -6.94
N LEU A 112 13.54 -0.26 -6.94
CA LEU A 112 13.34 -1.29 -5.91
C LEU A 112 14.25 -2.48 -6.23
N GLY A 113 15.31 -2.63 -5.46
CA GLY A 113 16.34 -3.65 -5.69
C GLY A 113 17.65 -2.99 -6.12
N LYS A 114 18.75 -3.43 -5.51
CA LYS A 114 20.10 -3.27 -6.03
C LYS A 114 20.62 -4.68 -6.23
#